data_AF-A0A7S2STY1-F1
#
_entry.id   AF-A0A7S2STY1-F1
#
_cell.length_a   1.000
_cell.length_b   1.000
_cell.length_c   1.000
_cell.angle_alpha   90.00
_cell.angle_beta   90.00
_cell.angle_gamma   90.00
#
_symmetry.space_group_name_H-M   'P 1'
#
loop_
_entity.id
_entity.type
_entity.pdbx_description
1 polymer ?
#
loop_
_entity_poly.entity_id
_entity_poly.type
_entity_poly.pdbx_seq_one_letter_code
_entity_poly.pdbx_strand_id
1 'polypeptide(L)'
;GGGATMTLRSWSGVSLLLLAAGAVVSGLASAVDDEALYTCGYGDRLTVGFPSANTSIVVECGTTVPYSIAHYMDTPSFSFGEASPASFYTLAMVDPDAPSRSDPTYREVRHYLVGNIPGAALRRPDADFPDTVDVLSDFVNPSPPEDTGYHRYVQLLYSQGNSIIAFDAVPDSVTNFNVTAFAQQYGLGDPVASNYFQTQNECSEDYGQCGGGNNAEDPICCEDADFSCFEQNPYYYQCLRACPDDDAWACNQA
;
A
#
# COMPACT_ATOMS: atom_id res chain seq x y z
N GLY A 1 33.71 12.17 88.16
CA GLY A 1 33.71 13.62 88.39
C GLY A 1 33.45 14.32 87.09
N GLY A 2 32.58 15.32 87.09
CA GLY A 2 32.32 16.23 85.96
C GLY A 2 31.06 15.90 85.17
N GLY A 3 29.92 16.44 85.59
CA GLY A 3 28.75 16.62 84.74
C GLY A 3 28.80 17.99 84.06
N ALA A 4 28.21 18.10 82.86
CA ALA A 4 27.73 19.35 82.31
C ALA A 4 26.56 19.08 81.36
N THR A 5 25.47 19.80 81.60
CA THR A 5 24.18 19.77 80.93
C THR A 5 24.10 20.87 79.86
N MET A 6 23.10 20.77 78.98
CA MET A 6 22.51 21.83 78.13
C MET A 6 23.29 22.16 76.84
N THR A 7 22.68 22.36 75.66
CA THR A 7 21.42 23.04 75.29
C THR A 7 20.92 22.58 73.91
N LEU A 8 19.60 22.47 73.75
CA LEU A 8 18.92 22.54 72.45
C LEU A 8 18.97 23.98 71.89
N ARG A 9 19.33 24.15 70.62
CA ARG A 9 18.98 25.33 69.82
C ARG A 9 18.55 24.92 68.43
N SER A 10 17.27 25.16 68.15
CA SER A 10 16.62 25.14 66.86
C SER A 10 17.15 26.25 65.96
N TRP A 11 17.59 25.93 64.74
CA TRP A 11 17.75 26.91 63.67
C TRP A 11 17.04 26.41 62.41
N SER A 12 15.90 27.05 62.18
CA SER A 12 15.18 27.37 60.95
C SER A 12 15.65 26.73 59.63
N GLY A 13 14.72 25.96 59.05
CA GLY A 13 14.16 26.23 57.72
C GLY A 13 15.13 26.37 56.55
N VAL A 14 15.38 25.26 55.87
CA VAL A 14 15.59 25.28 54.42
C VAL A 14 14.50 24.41 53.83
N SER A 15 13.47 25.06 53.28
CA SER A 15 12.50 24.41 52.40
C SER A 15 13.29 23.90 51.20
N LEU A 16 13.49 22.59 51.14
CA LEU A 16 13.93 21.91 49.95
C LEU A 16 12.74 21.96 48.98
N LEU A 17 12.72 22.95 48.08
CA LEU A 17 11.89 22.88 46.89
C LEU A 17 12.38 21.66 46.10
N LEU A 18 11.68 20.54 46.26
CA LEU A 18 11.67 19.45 45.30
C LEU A 18 11.04 20.01 44.02
N LEU A 19 11.88 20.56 43.13
CA LEU A 19 11.55 20.65 41.72
C LEU A 19 11.36 19.21 41.27
N ALA A 20 10.10 18.78 41.22
CA ALA A 20 9.71 17.63 40.42
C ALA A 20 10.02 18.01 38.97
N ALA A 21 11.24 17.70 38.53
CA ALA A 21 11.53 17.57 37.11
C ALA A 21 10.60 16.48 36.61
N GLY A 22 9.46 16.90 36.03
CA GLY A 22 8.63 16.01 35.26
C GLY A 22 9.54 15.36 34.24
N ALA A 23 9.76 14.06 34.38
CA ALA A 23 10.30 13.29 33.30
C ALA A 23 9.28 13.39 32.18
N VAL A 24 9.55 14.28 31.22
CA VAL A 24 9.05 14.09 29.86
C VAL A 24 9.58 12.72 29.47
N VAL A 25 8.72 11.72 29.58
CA VAL A 25 8.89 10.50 28.82
C VAL A 25 8.71 10.96 27.39
N SER A 26 9.79 11.43 26.77
CA SER A 26 9.93 11.44 25.34
C SER A 26 9.80 9.98 24.93
N GLY A 27 8.56 9.57 24.66
CA GLY A 27 8.31 8.40 23.86
C GLY A 27 9.06 8.62 22.57
N LEU A 28 10.23 7.99 22.47
CA LEU A 28 10.80 7.68 21.18
C LEU A 28 9.74 6.77 20.56
N ALA A 29 8.84 7.34 19.77
CA ALA A 29 8.20 6.57 18.72
C ALA A 29 9.37 5.85 18.05
N SER A 30 9.42 4.52 18.16
CA SER A 30 10.38 3.76 17.39
C SER A 30 10.23 4.24 15.98
N ALA A 31 11.31 4.78 15.40
CA ALA A 31 11.34 5.04 13.97
C ALA A 31 10.93 3.72 13.34
N VAL A 32 9.71 3.70 12.80
CA VAL A 32 9.21 2.58 12.04
C VAL A 32 10.26 2.38 10.95
N ASP A 33 10.80 1.17 10.83
CA ASP A 33 11.69 0.89 9.72
C ASP A 33 10.80 0.92 8.47
N ASP A 34 10.78 2.05 7.76
CA ASP A 34 9.87 2.26 6.62
C ASP A 34 10.05 1.14 5.58
N GLU A 35 11.23 0.53 5.45
CA GLU A 35 11.42 -0.63 4.59
C GLU A 35 10.77 -1.91 5.13
N ALA A 36 10.66 -2.07 6.45
CA ALA A 36 9.88 -3.15 7.02
C ALA A 36 8.37 -3.00 6.71
N LEU A 37 7.85 -1.77 6.58
CA LEU A 37 6.45 -1.52 6.17
C LEU A 37 6.22 -2.01 4.75
N TYR A 38 7.22 -1.88 3.88
CA TYR A 38 7.13 -2.23 2.47
C TYR A 38 7.44 -3.70 2.18
N THR A 39 7.48 -4.52 3.23
CA THR A 39 7.57 -5.97 3.17
C THR A 39 6.49 -6.57 4.06
N CYS A 40 6.28 -7.87 4.01
CA CYS A 40 5.31 -8.52 4.92
C CYS A 40 5.90 -8.74 6.33
N GLY A 41 6.63 -7.74 6.84
CA GLY A 41 7.27 -7.76 8.16
C GLY A 41 6.30 -7.39 9.29
N TYR A 42 5.12 -6.85 8.96
CA TYR A 42 4.14 -6.37 9.95
C TYR A 42 2.89 -7.25 10.02
N GLY A 43 2.58 -7.66 11.25
CA GLY A 43 1.33 -8.32 11.58
C GLY A 43 1.18 -9.71 10.97
N ASP A 44 -0.07 -10.14 10.90
CA ASP A 44 -0.46 -11.37 10.22
C ASP A 44 -0.60 -11.14 8.70
N ARG A 45 -0.80 -12.22 7.94
CA ARG A 45 -0.97 -12.12 6.49
C ARG A 45 -2.35 -11.57 6.11
N LEU A 46 -2.36 -10.47 5.35
CA LEU A 46 -3.57 -9.95 4.71
C LEU A 46 -3.81 -10.70 3.40
N THR A 47 -4.95 -11.37 3.26
CA THR A 47 -5.30 -12.02 1.98
C THR A 47 -5.85 -10.96 1.04
N VAL A 48 -5.25 -10.83 -0.14
CA VAL A 48 -5.64 -9.87 -1.17
C VAL A 48 -5.97 -10.64 -2.44
N GLY A 49 -7.20 -10.47 -2.93
CA GLY A 49 -7.69 -11.11 -4.15
C GLY A 49 -8.12 -10.08 -5.18
N PHE A 50 -7.62 -10.18 -6.40
CA PHE A 50 -8.01 -9.33 -7.52
C PHE A 50 -9.01 -10.07 -8.40
N PRO A 51 -10.31 -9.73 -8.33
CA PRO A 51 -11.27 -10.27 -9.26
C PRO A 51 -10.98 -9.76 -10.68
N SER A 52 -11.25 -10.61 -11.65
CA SER A 52 -11.32 -10.30 -13.07
C SER A 52 -12.41 -11.18 -13.66
N ALA A 53 -13.02 -10.75 -14.77
CA ALA A 53 -14.17 -11.41 -15.40
C ALA A 53 -14.04 -12.93 -15.57
N ASN A 54 -12.82 -13.46 -15.71
CA ASN A 54 -12.55 -14.88 -15.94
C ASN A 54 -11.51 -15.50 -14.97
N THR A 55 -10.89 -14.72 -14.06
CA THR A 55 -9.86 -15.22 -13.13
C THR A 55 -9.88 -14.41 -11.83
N SER A 56 -9.58 -15.03 -10.70
CA SER A 56 -9.30 -14.31 -9.45
C SER A 56 -7.88 -14.64 -9.04
N ILE A 57 -7.06 -13.61 -8.89
CA ILE A 57 -5.65 -13.77 -8.50
C ILE A 57 -5.55 -13.41 -7.03
N VAL A 58 -5.21 -14.41 -6.22
CA VAL A 58 -4.83 -14.19 -4.83
C VAL A 58 -3.32 -13.99 -4.79
N VAL A 59 -2.88 -12.85 -4.26
CA VAL A 59 -1.44 -12.55 -4.15
C VAL A 59 -0.91 -12.96 -2.80
N GLU A 60 0.28 -13.54 -2.82
CA GLU A 60 1.09 -13.81 -1.65
C GLU A 60 2.18 -12.74 -1.54
N CYS A 61 2.85 -12.72 -0.38
CA CYS A 61 3.93 -11.78 -0.13
C CYS A 61 5.02 -11.88 -1.21
N GLY A 62 5.24 -10.79 -1.95
CA GLY A 62 6.24 -10.75 -3.01
C GLY A 62 5.83 -11.46 -4.30
N THR A 63 4.55 -11.84 -4.46
CA THR A 63 4.04 -12.33 -5.73
C THR A 63 4.36 -11.33 -6.83
N THR A 64 4.94 -11.82 -7.93
CA THR A 64 5.12 -11.04 -9.13
C THR A 64 3.88 -11.20 -9.99
N VAL A 65 3.25 -10.10 -10.34
CA VAL A 65 2.06 -10.08 -11.19
C VAL A 65 2.43 -9.43 -12.52
N PRO A 66 2.15 -10.08 -13.66
CA PRO A 66 2.34 -9.45 -14.95
C PRO A 66 1.63 -8.11 -15.07
N TYR A 67 2.25 -7.16 -15.76
CA TYR A 67 1.72 -5.81 -15.90
C TYR A 67 0.40 -5.78 -16.68
N SER A 68 0.28 -6.61 -17.72
CA SER A 68 -0.97 -6.81 -18.48
C SER A 68 -2.14 -7.30 -17.63
N ILE A 69 -1.88 -7.86 -16.45
CA ILE A 69 -2.93 -8.13 -15.46
C ILE A 69 -3.09 -6.92 -14.55
N ALA A 70 -2.01 -6.51 -13.88
CA ALA A 70 -2.02 -5.49 -12.84
C ALA A 70 -2.65 -4.16 -13.30
N HIS A 71 -2.37 -3.77 -14.54
CA HIS A 71 -2.88 -2.53 -15.14
C HIS A 71 -4.41 -2.51 -15.36
N TYR A 72 -5.05 -3.67 -15.42
CA TYR A 72 -6.48 -3.82 -15.74
C TYR A 72 -7.28 -4.62 -14.69
N MET A 73 -6.73 -4.80 -13.48
CA MET A 73 -7.47 -5.45 -12.39
C MET A 73 -8.67 -4.62 -11.94
N ASP A 74 -9.73 -5.30 -11.51
CA ASP A 74 -10.79 -4.66 -10.74
C ASP A 74 -10.31 -4.35 -9.31
N THR A 75 -11.10 -3.56 -8.57
CA THR A 75 -10.83 -3.24 -7.16
C THR A 75 -10.57 -4.52 -6.34
N PRO A 76 -9.46 -4.60 -5.60
CA PRO A 76 -9.13 -5.78 -4.82
C PRO A 76 -10.13 -6.04 -3.68
N SER A 77 -10.36 -7.32 -3.42
CA SER A 77 -10.98 -7.84 -2.20
C SER A 77 -9.91 -8.10 -1.13
N PHE A 78 -10.30 -7.88 0.12
CA PHE A 78 -9.40 -8.02 1.27
C PHE A 78 -10.05 -8.88 2.34
N SER A 79 -9.30 -9.87 2.84
CA SER A 79 -9.74 -10.64 4.00
C SER A 79 -8.66 -10.82 5.05
N PHE A 80 -9.08 -10.75 6.30
CA PHE A 80 -8.25 -10.89 7.47
C PHE A 80 -9.01 -11.72 8.52
N GLY A 81 -8.64 -13.00 8.66
CA GLY A 81 -9.37 -13.97 9.50
C GLY A 81 -9.39 -13.62 10.98
N GLU A 82 -8.33 -12.95 11.46
CA GLU A 82 -8.15 -12.53 12.86
C GLU A 82 -8.82 -11.18 13.17
N ALA A 83 -9.52 -10.58 12.20
CA ALA A 83 -10.25 -9.34 12.43
C ALA A 83 -11.30 -9.51 13.54
N SER A 84 -11.29 -8.62 14.53
CA SER A 84 -12.31 -8.53 15.57
C SER A 84 -13.63 -8.04 14.94
N PRO A 85 -14.74 -8.79 15.03
CA PRO A 85 -16.02 -8.38 14.44
C PRO A 85 -16.61 -7.09 15.01
N ALA A 86 -16.18 -6.69 16.21
CA ALA A 86 -16.63 -5.48 16.90
C ALA A 86 -15.75 -4.25 16.61
N SER A 87 -14.65 -4.45 15.88
CA SER A 87 -13.68 -3.40 15.58
C SER A 87 -13.80 -2.91 14.14
N PHE A 88 -13.28 -1.71 13.90
CA PHE A 88 -13.14 -1.10 12.59
C PHE A 88 -11.68 -1.09 12.17
N TYR A 89 -11.46 -1.02 10.86
CA TYR A 89 -10.14 -1.10 10.26
C TYR A 89 -9.97 -0.04 9.17
N THR A 90 -8.72 0.36 8.97
CA THR A 90 -8.30 1.21 7.86
C THR A 90 -7.35 0.43 6.98
N LEU A 91 -7.56 0.47 5.68
CA LEU A 91 -6.72 -0.15 4.67
C LEU A 91 -6.04 0.93 3.83
N ALA A 92 -4.73 0.80 3.64
CA ALA A 92 -3.97 1.60 2.68
C ALA A 92 -3.25 0.68 1.68
N MET A 93 -3.28 1.04 0.40
CA MET A 93 -2.43 0.46 -0.63
C MET A 93 -1.52 1.57 -1.20
N VAL A 94 -0.21 1.34 -1.14
CA VAL A 94 0.81 2.35 -1.52
C VAL A 94 1.91 1.75 -2.38
N ASP A 95 2.47 2.58 -3.26
CA ASP A 95 3.71 2.31 -4.00
C ASP A 95 4.85 3.17 -3.44
N PRO A 96 5.82 2.58 -2.71
CA PRO A 96 6.97 3.29 -2.18
C PRO A 96 8.10 3.44 -3.20
N ASP A 97 7.98 2.85 -4.38
CA ASP A 97 9.00 2.78 -5.39
C ASP A 97 8.80 3.83 -6.49
N ALA A 98 7.80 4.72 -6.42
CA ALA A 98 7.59 5.72 -7.46
C ALA A 98 8.63 6.88 -7.45
N PRO A 99 9.16 7.33 -8.62
CA PRO A 99 8.97 6.76 -9.96
C PRO A 99 9.84 5.53 -10.25
N SER A 100 10.92 5.29 -9.51
CA SER A 100 11.64 4.01 -9.51
C SER A 100 12.17 3.69 -8.11
N ARG A 101 12.32 2.41 -7.75
CA ARG A 101 12.88 2.02 -6.45
C ARG A 101 14.27 2.63 -6.20
N SER A 102 15.04 2.83 -7.28
CA SER A 102 16.39 3.39 -7.22
C SER A 102 16.43 4.91 -6.98
N ASP A 103 15.36 5.63 -7.35
CA ASP A 103 15.21 7.07 -7.18
C ASP A 103 13.74 7.43 -6.86
N PRO A 104 13.24 7.11 -5.66
CA PRO A 104 11.81 7.13 -5.34
C PRO A 104 11.33 8.53 -4.92
N THR A 105 11.50 9.52 -5.80
CA THR A 105 11.17 10.94 -5.54
C THR A 105 9.69 11.26 -5.38
N TYR A 106 8.78 10.32 -5.71
CA TYR A 106 7.34 10.45 -5.52
C TYR A 106 6.79 9.56 -4.39
N ARG A 107 7.67 8.91 -3.62
CA ARG A 107 7.30 8.05 -2.50
C ARG A 107 6.45 8.79 -1.46
N GLU A 108 5.34 8.23 -0.99
CA GLU A 108 4.60 7.07 -1.52
C GLU A 108 3.55 7.53 -2.53
N VAL A 109 3.23 6.70 -3.52
CA VAL A 109 2.03 6.89 -4.35
C VAL A 109 0.87 6.10 -3.74
N ARG A 110 -0.23 6.79 -3.41
CA ARG A 110 -1.43 6.19 -2.85
C ARG A 110 -2.28 5.56 -3.96
N HIS A 111 -2.49 4.25 -3.88
CA HIS A 111 -3.30 3.48 -4.84
C HIS A 111 -4.70 3.14 -4.32
N TYR A 112 -4.88 3.03 -3.00
CA TYR A 112 -6.19 2.81 -2.41
C TYR A 112 -6.17 3.23 -0.94
N LEU A 113 -7.24 3.85 -0.45
CA LEU A 113 -7.35 4.20 0.97
C LEU A 113 -8.80 4.14 1.42
N VAL A 114 -9.08 3.24 2.37
CA VAL A 114 -10.43 2.98 2.87
C VAL A 114 -10.42 2.97 4.39
N GLY A 115 -11.28 3.78 5.00
CA GLY A 115 -11.51 3.84 6.43
C GLY A 115 -12.78 3.12 6.86
N ASN A 116 -12.89 2.89 8.16
CA ASN A 116 -14.10 2.39 8.80
C ASN A 116 -14.62 1.05 8.24
N ILE A 117 -13.71 0.17 7.81
CA ILE A 117 -14.05 -1.19 7.37
C ILE A 117 -14.51 -1.99 8.60
N PRO A 118 -15.76 -2.50 8.64
CA PRO A 118 -16.20 -3.34 9.75
C PRO A 118 -15.40 -4.66 9.76
N GLY A 119 -14.84 -5.05 10.90
CA GLY A 119 -14.06 -6.30 11.00
C GLY A 119 -14.86 -7.55 10.61
N ALA A 120 -16.18 -7.54 10.79
CA ALA A 120 -17.06 -8.61 10.32
C ALA A 120 -17.04 -8.76 8.78
N ALA A 121 -16.80 -7.69 8.03
CA ALA A 121 -16.65 -7.72 6.57
C ALA A 121 -15.32 -8.38 6.18
N LEU A 122 -14.21 -8.06 6.86
CA LEU A 122 -12.89 -8.63 6.61
C LEU A 122 -12.80 -10.14 6.85
N ARG A 123 -13.72 -10.71 7.63
CA ARG A 123 -13.78 -12.18 7.86
C ARG A 123 -14.48 -12.94 6.74
N ARG A 124 -15.01 -12.25 5.72
CA ARG A 124 -15.64 -12.86 4.56
C ARG A 124 -14.66 -12.79 3.38
N PRO A 125 -14.03 -13.92 2.99
CA PRO A 125 -13.19 -13.92 1.80
C PRO A 125 -14.02 -13.58 0.56
N ASP A 126 -13.38 -12.92 -0.41
CA ASP A 126 -13.93 -12.63 -1.73
C ASP A 126 -15.24 -11.80 -1.74
N ALA A 127 -15.51 -11.07 -0.66
CA ALA A 127 -16.66 -10.20 -0.54
C ALA A 127 -16.26 -8.73 -0.67
N ASP A 128 -17.04 -7.97 -1.43
CA ASP A 128 -16.90 -6.52 -1.49
C ASP A 128 -17.10 -5.89 -0.10
N PHE A 129 -16.42 -4.77 0.10
CA PHE A 129 -16.70 -3.94 1.25
C PHE A 129 -18.14 -3.42 1.21
N PRO A 130 -18.82 -3.32 2.36
CA PRO A 130 -20.16 -2.75 2.41
C PRO A 130 -20.13 -1.26 2.08
N ASP A 131 -21.24 -0.70 1.58
CA ASP A 131 -21.40 0.74 1.30
C ASP A 131 -21.22 1.67 2.52
N THR A 132 -21.01 1.11 3.71
CA THR A 132 -20.78 1.85 4.96
C THR A 132 -19.31 2.19 5.22
N VAL A 133 -18.38 1.74 4.36
CA VAL A 133 -16.96 2.14 4.47
C VAL A 133 -16.76 3.56 3.94
N ASP A 134 -15.70 4.21 4.41
CA ASP A 134 -15.29 5.50 3.87
C ASP A 134 -14.18 5.29 2.84
N VAL A 135 -14.51 5.36 1.56
CA VAL A 135 -13.51 5.37 0.48
C VAL A 135 -12.90 6.77 0.41
N LEU A 136 -11.70 6.91 0.98
CA LEU A 136 -10.98 8.19 1.02
C LEU A 136 -10.22 8.43 -0.28
N SER A 137 -9.73 7.36 -0.91
CA SER A 137 -9.08 7.37 -2.21
C SER A 137 -9.52 6.13 -2.97
N ASP A 138 -10.14 6.31 -4.13
CA ASP A 138 -10.54 5.21 -5.01
C ASP A 138 -9.34 4.36 -5.42
N PHE A 139 -9.61 3.11 -5.78
CA PHE A 139 -8.58 2.21 -6.29
C PHE A 139 -8.08 2.70 -7.64
N VAL A 140 -6.77 2.81 -7.77
CA VAL A 140 -6.08 3.11 -9.03
C VAL A 140 -5.14 1.96 -9.34
N ASN A 141 -5.23 1.43 -10.56
CA ASN A 141 -4.40 0.33 -11.01
C ASN A 141 -2.89 0.66 -10.92
N PRO A 142 -2.06 -0.35 -10.64
CA PRO A 142 -0.63 -0.32 -10.93
C PRO A 142 -0.31 0.25 -12.31
N SER A 143 0.61 1.21 -12.34
CA SER A 143 1.09 1.87 -13.57
C SER A 143 2.54 2.33 -13.40
N PRO A 144 3.48 1.41 -13.08
CA PRO A 144 4.87 1.79 -13.00
C PRO A 144 5.33 2.31 -14.37
N PRO A 145 6.17 3.35 -14.43
CA PRO A 145 6.70 3.81 -15.70
C PRO A 145 7.52 2.72 -16.40
N GLU A 146 7.68 2.84 -17.72
CA GLU A 146 8.51 1.93 -18.51
C GLU A 146 9.96 1.95 -17.99
N ASP A 147 10.61 0.79 -17.98
CA ASP A 147 12.02 0.61 -17.63
C ASP A 147 12.43 1.08 -16.23
N THR A 148 11.49 1.25 -15.29
CA THR A 148 11.80 1.59 -13.88
C THR A 148 11.95 0.36 -12.97
N GLY A 149 11.78 -0.84 -13.55
CA GLY A 149 11.85 -2.13 -12.88
C GLY A 149 10.62 -2.41 -12.01
N TYR A 150 10.74 -3.39 -11.11
CA TYR A 150 9.64 -3.78 -10.22
C TYR A 150 9.32 -2.72 -9.17
N HIS A 151 8.06 -2.29 -9.16
CA HIS A 151 7.45 -1.51 -8.08
C HIS A 151 6.70 -2.43 -7.12
N ARG A 152 6.81 -2.16 -5.82
CA ARG A 152 6.01 -2.78 -4.77
C ARG A 152 4.67 -2.08 -4.67
N TYR A 153 3.61 -2.86 -4.59
CA TYR A 153 2.29 -2.39 -4.22
C TYR A 153 1.96 -3.01 -2.88
N VAL A 154 2.10 -2.21 -1.82
CA VAL A 154 2.06 -2.64 -0.42
C VAL A 154 0.67 -2.41 0.13
N GLN A 155 0.04 -3.44 0.69
CA GLN A 155 -1.25 -3.36 1.37
C GLN A 155 -1.03 -3.41 2.88
N LEU A 156 -1.52 -2.41 3.59
CA LEU A 156 -1.39 -2.25 5.04
C LEU A 156 -2.77 -2.15 5.68
N LEU A 157 -3.06 -3.02 6.65
CA LEU A 157 -4.30 -3.00 7.42
C LEU A 157 -4.01 -2.53 8.84
N TYR A 158 -4.72 -1.50 9.28
CA TYR A 158 -4.62 -0.91 10.61
C TYR A 158 -5.91 -1.13 11.41
N SER A 159 -5.78 -1.36 12.72
CA SER A 159 -6.94 -1.45 13.62
C SER A 159 -7.31 -0.07 14.15
N GLN A 160 -8.60 0.27 14.08
CA GLN A 160 -9.17 1.48 14.71
C GLN A 160 -9.74 1.18 16.10
N GLY A 161 -9.69 -0.08 16.55
CA GLY A 161 -10.44 -0.53 17.72
C GLY A 161 -11.95 -0.44 17.49
N ASN A 162 -12.70 -0.12 18.54
CA ASN A 162 -14.18 -0.16 18.50
C ASN A 162 -14.79 1.21 18.16
N SER A 163 -14.09 2.05 17.40
CA SER A 163 -14.52 3.41 17.07
C SER A 163 -14.44 3.67 15.57
N ILE A 164 -15.50 4.29 15.07
CA ILE A 164 -15.54 4.91 13.75
C ILE A 164 -14.76 6.23 13.85
N ILE A 165 -13.90 6.47 12.87
CA ILE A 165 -13.09 7.67 12.76
C ILE A 165 -13.76 8.60 11.75
N ALA A 166 -13.87 9.89 12.08
CA ALA A 166 -14.22 10.90 11.08
C ALA A 166 -12.94 11.32 10.36
N PHE A 167 -12.74 10.84 9.14
CA PHE A 167 -11.57 11.18 8.34
C PHE A 167 -11.75 12.52 7.65
N ASP A 168 -10.67 13.31 7.61
CA ASP A 168 -10.59 14.49 6.76
C ASP A 168 -10.50 14.06 5.29
N ALA A 169 -10.88 14.96 4.38
CA ALA A 169 -10.64 14.75 2.96
C ALA A 169 -9.13 14.65 2.69
N VAL A 170 -8.73 13.65 1.91
CA VAL A 170 -7.34 13.50 1.48
C VAL A 170 -7.06 14.38 0.26
N PRO A 171 -5.81 14.83 0.05
CA PRO A 171 -5.46 15.61 -1.14
C PRO A 171 -5.71 14.83 -2.44
N ASP A 172 -6.14 15.54 -3.50
CA ASP A 172 -6.30 14.97 -4.85
C ASP A 172 -4.99 14.37 -5.39
N SER A 173 -3.86 14.95 -4.99
CA SER A 173 -2.55 14.39 -5.31
C SER A 173 -2.33 13.09 -4.55
N VAL A 174 -2.02 12.04 -5.31
CA VAL A 174 -1.71 10.70 -4.78
C VAL A 174 -0.22 10.51 -4.49
N THR A 175 0.66 11.34 -5.05
CA THR A 175 2.11 11.26 -4.87
C THR A 175 2.56 11.90 -3.57
N ASN A 176 3.72 11.52 -3.06
CA ASN A 176 4.26 12.00 -1.79
C ASN A 176 3.32 11.81 -0.60
N PHE A 177 2.46 10.79 -0.68
CA PHE A 177 1.68 10.34 0.46
C PHE A 177 2.63 9.77 1.51
N ASN A 178 2.24 9.89 2.78
CA ASN A 178 3.02 9.38 3.90
C ASN A 178 2.07 8.57 4.80
N VAL A 179 2.02 7.26 4.57
CA VAL A 179 1.13 6.37 5.31
C VAL A 179 1.43 6.36 6.81
N THR A 180 2.71 6.51 7.19
CA THR A 180 3.14 6.58 8.59
C THR A 180 2.58 7.83 9.28
N ALA A 181 2.64 9.00 8.62
CA ALA A 181 2.08 10.24 9.13
C ALA A 181 0.54 10.18 9.20
N PHE A 182 -0.10 9.57 8.21
CA PHE A 182 -1.54 9.32 8.22
C PHE A 182 -1.93 8.43 9.41
N ALA A 183 -1.24 7.31 9.63
CA ALA A 183 -1.48 6.42 10.76
C ALA A 183 -1.27 7.13 12.11
N GLN A 184 -0.27 7.99 12.22
CA GLN A 184 -0.03 8.81 13.41
C GLN A 184 -1.14 9.84 13.65
N GLN A 185 -1.60 10.53 12.60
CA GLN A 185 -2.68 11.53 12.70
C GLN A 185 -3.95 10.95 13.32
N TYR A 186 -4.29 9.71 12.95
CA TYR A 186 -5.51 9.05 13.41
C TYR A 186 -5.28 8.04 14.55
N GLY A 187 -4.06 7.97 15.09
CA GLY A 187 -3.74 7.10 16.23
C GLY A 187 -3.91 5.60 15.93
N LEU A 188 -3.64 5.18 14.69
CA LEU A 188 -3.85 3.81 14.20
C LEU A 188 -2.80 2.81 14.72
N GLY A 189 -1.63 3.29 15.15
CA GLY A 189 -0.51 2.44 15.56
C GLY A 189 0.15 1.72 14.40
N ASP A 190 0.74 0.56 14.67
CA ASP A 190 1.37 -0.28 13.65
C ASP A 190 0.32 -1.07 12.85
N PRO A 191 0.61 -1.45 11.59
CA PRO A 191 -0.26 -2.35 10.84
C PRO A 191 -0.45 -3.69 11.57
N VAL A 192 -1.68 -4.18 11.62
CA VAL A 192 -2.03 -5.48 12.20
C VAL A 192 -1.97 -6.63 11.18
N ALA A 193 -1.99 -6.29 9.89
CA ALA A 193 -1.73 -7.23 8.81
C ALA A 193 -1.14 -6.50 7.60
N SER A 194 -0.36 -7.21 6.81
CA SER A 194 0.22 -6.67 5.58
C SER A 194 0.33 -7.72 4.48
N ASN A 195 0.45 -7.24 3.25
CA ASN A 195 0.84 -8.02 2.07
C ASN A 195 1.50 -7.07 1.06
N TYR A 196 2.17 -7.61 0.06
CA TYR A 196 2.52 -6.84 -1.12
C TYR A 196 2.68 -7.76 -2.33
N PHE A 197 2.44 -7.22 -3.51
CA PHE A 197 2.86 -7.81 -4.78
C PHE A 197 3.73 -6.81 -5.53
N GLN A 198 4.34 -7.26 -6.62
CA GLN A 198 5.16 -6.40 -7.47
C GLN A 198 4.84 -6.60 -8.95
N THR A 199 4.96 -5.52 -9.72
CA THR A 199 4.83 -5.54 -11.18
C THR A 199 5.79 -4.52 -11.80
N GLN A 200 6.13 -4.69 -13.07
CA GLN A 200 7.00 -3.80 -13.84
C GLN A 200 6.43 -3.65 -15.24
N ASN A 201 6.57 -2.46 -15.82
CA ASN A 201 6.17 -2.20 -17.19
C ASN A 201 7.39 -2.40 -18.10
N GLU A 202 7.50 -3.60 -18.66
CA GLU A 202 8.46 -3.93 -19.72
C GLU A 202 7.70 -4.09 -21.02
N CYS A 203 8.18 -3.42 -22.07
CA CYS A 203 7.60 -3.49 -23.41
C CYS A 203 8.21 -4.64 -24.21
N SER A 204 7.54 -5.03 -25.29
CA SER A 204 8.03 -6.06 -26.21
C SER A 204 9.07 -5.50 -27.16
N GLU A 205 10.11 -6.28 -27.45
CA GLU A 205 11.10 -5.98 -28.50
C GLU A 205 10.42 -5.82 -29.88
N ASP A 206 11.16 -5.26 -30.84
CA ASP A 206 10.76 -5.18 -32.25
C ASP A 206 10.25 -6.53 -32.78
N TYR A 207 9.04 -6.55 -33.36
CA TYR A 207 8.40 -7.78 -33.87
C TYR A 207 8.04 -8.80 -32.79
N GLY A 208 8.17 -8.46 -31.51
CA GLY A 208 7.73 -9.27 -30.37
C GLY A 208 6.21 -9.27 -30.21
N GLN A 209 5.71 -10.24 -29.43
CA GLN A 209 4.30 -10.30 -29.06
C GLN A 209 4.00 -9.26 -27.96
N CYS A 210 2.95 -8.48 -28.12
CA CYS A 210 2.57 -7.38 -27.24
C CYS A 210 1.11 -7.47 -26.77
N GLY A 211 0.63 -8.71 -26.59
CA GLY A 211 -0.70 -9.01 -26.09
C GLY A 211 -1.37 -10.17 -26.80
N GLY A 212 -2.66 -10.35 -26.49
CA GLY A 212 -3.47 -11.48 -26.95
C GLY A 212 -3.85 -12.41 -25.80
N GLY A 213 -5.13 -12.79 -25.75
CA GLY A 213 -5.82 -13.44 -24.63
C GLY A 213 -5.39 -14.86 -24.26
N ASN A 214 -4.21 -15.32 -24.68
CA ASN A 214 -3.64 -16.60 -24.25
C ASN A 214 -2.56 -16.46 -23.17
N ASN A 215 -1.84 -15.34 -23.12
CA ASN A 215 -0.75 -15.14 -22.18
C ASN A 215 -0.91 -13.79 -21.49
N ALA A 216 -1.43 -13.85 -20.27
CA ALA A 216 -1.47 -12.70 -19.38
C ALA A 216 -0.07 -12.28 -18.89
N GLU A 217 1.01 -12.87 -19.43
CA GLU A 217 2.40 -12.48 -19.18
C GLU A 217 2.96 -11.58 -20.29
N ASP A 218 2.27 -11.48 -21.43
CA ASP A 218 2.78 -10.69 -22.55
C ASP A 218 2.77 -9.19 -22.21
N PRO A 219 3.80 -8.43 -22.64
CA PRO A 219 3.80 -6.97 -22.61
C PRO A 219 2.57 -6.37 -23.28
N ILE A 220 2.23 -5.12 -22.95
CA ILE A 220 1.12 -4.37 -23.59
C ILE A 220 1.61 -3.20 -24.44
N CYS A 221 2.93 -3.07 -24.62
CA CYS A 221 3.58 -1.97 -25.31
C CYS A 221 4.77 -2.47 -26.13
N CYS A 222 5.34 -1.60 -26.97
CA CYS A 222 6.52 -1.86 -27.80
C CYS A 222 7.66 -0.94 -27.37
N GLU A 223 8.89 -1.47 -27.26
CA GLU A 223 10.06 -0.70 -26.79
C GLU A 223 10.44 0.42 -27.75
N ASP A 224 10.42 0.16 -29.07
CA ASP A 224 10.71 1.18 -30.09
C ASP A 224 9.46 2.00 -30.40
N ALA A 225 9.58 3.33 -30.26
CA ALA A 225 8.52 4.29 -30.54
C ALA A 225 8.07 4.30 -32.01
N ASP A 226 8.87 3.78 -32.94
CA ASP A 226 8.48 3.57 -34.35
C ASP A 226 7.58 2.32 -34.53
N PHE A 227 7.37 1.52 -33.49
CA PHE A 227 6.50 0.35 -33.50
C PHE A 227 5.20 0.61 -32.74
N SER A 228 4.14 -0.09 -33.15
CA SER A 228 2.87 -0.11 -32.43
C SER A 228 2.41 -1.55 -32.28
N CYS A 229 1.67 -1.81 -31.20
CA CYS A 229 1.07 -3.10 -30.98
C CYS A 229 -0.20 -3.26 -31.82
N PHE A 230 -0.17 -4.14 -32.82
CA PHE A 230 -1.32 -4.42 -33.68
C PHE A 230 -1.92 -5.78 -33.36
N GLU A 231 -3.24 -5.84 -33.25
CA GLU A 231 -3.97 -7.10 -33.10
C GLU A 231 -4.07 -7.81 -34.45
N GLN A 232 -3.63 -9.05 -34.52
CA GLN A 232 -3.97 -9.95 -35.64
C GLN A 232 -5.27 -10.70 -35.35
N ASN A 233 -5.40 -11.17 -34.12
CA ASN A 233 -6.59 -11.85 -33.64
C ASN A 233 -6.61 -11.76 -32.11
N PRO A 234 -7.72 -12.14 -31.44
CA PRO A 234 -7.86 -12.00 -30.00
C PRO A 234 -6.78 -12.70 -29.15
N TYR A 235 -5.96 -13.56 -29.74
CA TYR A 235 -4.93 -14.33 -29.07
C TYR A 235 -3.49 -13.93 -29.44
N TYR A 236 -3.30 -13.04 -30.42
CA TYR A 236 -1.97 -12.69 -30.90
C TYR A 236 -1.90 -11.25 -31.42
N TYR A 237 -1.11 -10.44 -30.71
CA TYR A 237 -0.86 -9.03 -30.98
C TYR A 237 0.65 -8.88 -31.17
N GLN A 238 1.12 -8.07 -32.11
CA GLN A 238 2.54 -7.97 -32.43
C GLN A 238 2.99 -6.53 -32.61
N CYS A 239 4.19 -6.23 -32.12
CA CYS A 239 4.86 -4.97 -32.37
C CYS A 239 5.28 -4.89 -33.84
N LEU A 240 4.71 -3.97 -34.61
CA LEU A 240 5.08 -3.74 -36.01
C LEU A 240 5.29 -2.25 -36.28
N ARG A 241 6.17 -1.92 -37.24
CA ARG A 241 6.39 -0.52 -37.67
C ARG A 241 5.21 0.11 -38.39
N ALA A 242 4.38 -0.74 -38.99
CA ALA A 242 3.19 -0.34 -39.72
C ALA A 242 2.20 -1.49 -39.70
N CYS A 243 0.91 -1.17 -39.70
CA CYS A 243 -0.13 -2.18 -39.84
C CYS A 243 0.04 -2.90 -41.20
N PRO A 244 0.05 -4.24 -41.24
CA PRO A 244 0.10 -4.97 -42.50
C PRO A 244 -1.11 -4.69 -43.39
N ASP A 245 -0.88 -4.61 -44.71
CA ASP A 245 -1.94 -4.48 -45.72
C ASP A 245 -2.65 -5.83 -45.97
N ASP A 246 -3.11 -6.50 -44.92
CA ASP A 246 -3.95 -7.69 -45.03
C ASP A 246 -5.15 -7.63 -44.04
N ASP A 247 -6.28 -8.22 -44.44
CA ASP A 247 -7.54 -8.16 -43.70
C ASP A 247 -7.51 -8.94 -42.36
N ALA A 248 -6.42 -9.65 -42.06
CA ALA A 248 -6.22 -10.37 -40.81
C ALA A 248 -5.60 -9.51 -39.70
N TRP A 249 -5.38 -8.20 -39.91
CA TRP A 249 -4.90 -7.30 -38.86
C TRP A 249 -5.90 -6.17 -38.57
N ALA A 250 -6.16 -5.94 -37.29
CA ALA A 250 -6.87 -4.76 -36.83
C ALA A 250 -5.88 -3.59 -36.70
N CYS A 251 -6.02 -2.60 -37.58
CA CYS A 251 -5.15 -1.41 -37.58
C CYS A 251 -5.56 -0.32 -36.57
N ASN A 252 -6.35 -0.68 -35.56
CA ASN A 252 -6.57 0.20 -34.41
C ASN A 252 -5.48 -0.14 -33.38
N GLN A 253 -4.83 0.87 -32.80
CA GLN A 253 -3.92 0.64 -31.67
C GLN A 253 -4.71 0.01 -30.52
N ALA A 254 -4.22 -1.11 -29.99
CA ALA A 254 -4.79 -1.82 -28.85
C ALA A 254 -4.51 -1.08 -27.54
#